data_AF-X1KVE4-F1
#
_entry.id   AF-X1KVE4-F1
#
_cell.length_a   1.000
_cell.length_b   1.000
_cell.length_c   1.000
_cell.angle_alpha   90.00
_cell.angle_beta   90.00
_cell.angle_gamma   90.00
#
_symmetry.space_group_name_H-M   'P 1'
#
loop_
_entity.id
_entity.type
_entity.pdbx_description
1 polymer ?
#
loop_
_entity_poly.entity_id
_entity_poly.type
_entity_poly.pdbx_seq_one_letter_code
_entity_poly.pdbx_strand_id
1 'polypeptide(L)'
;MLDEWQIDEILDFGECLFPEVANPICLVRATKGFSECAPPILVAEIEDETGLEGTERHTLPMDILRDDYIVNSSGERSEVARFFVSPHIIALKRRIKGHPVLNEVAVVCDGIQTANILDELFTQMPERQERYLKALRRGESIPGRFGFAEWEGWWVLKPEFTRHLKRPGFNYDSPRRMQCFTSDRKIILRQTEPTIVATIDEAKFLFPNSIFQIIVTKKLLSLEFLLSLLNSKFMRS
;
A
#
# COMPACT_ATOMS: atom_id res chain seq x y z
N MET A 1 11.81 17.31 -18.45
CA MET A 1 11.32 18.72 -18.34
C MET A 1 11.70 19.36 -17.00
N LEU A 2 12.27 18.61 -16.05
CA LEU A 2 12.82 19.12 -14.79
C LEU A 2 14.35 19.02 -14.73
N ASP A 3 14.98 18.64 -15.84
CA ASP A 3 16.39 18.28 -15.97
C ASP A 3 17.32 19.50 -15.74
N GLU A 4 16.76 20.71 -15.85
CA GLU A 4 17.42 21.99 -15.58
C GLU A 4 17.07 22.59 -14.21
N TRP A 5 16.35 21.85 -13.38
CA TRP A 5 15.84 22.32 -12.09
C TRP A 5 16.49 21.58 -10.94
N GLN A 6 16.93 22.33 -9.96
CA GLN A 6 17.41 21.80 -8.70
C GLN A 6 16.35 22.02 -7.61
N ILE A 7 16.02 20.97 -6.86
CA ILE A 7 15.15 21.09 -5.69
C ILE A 7 15.96 21.65 -4.53
N ASP A 8 15.47 22.73 -3.93
CA ASP A 8 16.13 23.40 -2.80
C ASP A 8 15.45 23.05 -1.47
N GLU A 9 14.12 22.98 -1.48
CA GLU A 9 13.32 22.84 -0.26
C GLU A 9 12.00 22.14 -0.53
N ILE A 10 11.58 21.31 0.43
CA ILE A 10 10.28 20.63 0.43
C ILE A 10 9.61 20.89 1.77
N LEU A 11 8.40 21.42 1.71
CA LEU A 11 7.56 21.70 2.87
C LEU A 11 6.33 20.81 2.81
N ASP A 12 6.17 19.94 3.80
CA ASP A 12 4.98 19.11 3.95
C ASP A 12 4.01 19.84 4.88
N PHE A 13 2.79 20.10 4.40
CA PHE A 13 1.75 20.78 5.18
C PHE A 13 0.88 19.78 5.97
N GLY A 14 1.19 18.49 5.89
CA GLY A 14 0.42 17.45 6.57
C GLY A 14 -1.06 17.46 6.19
N GLU A 15 -1.89 16.85 7.03
CA GLU A 15 -3.35 16.82 6.88
C GLU A 15 -4.05 17.96 7.63
N CYS A 16 -3.36 18.59 8.58
CA CYS A 16 -3.96 19.56 9.51
C CYS A 16 -4.21 20.94 8.89
N LEU A 17 -3.40 21.35 7.91
CA LEU A 17 -3.44 22.70 7.34
C LEU A 17 -4.52 22.88 6.26
N PHE A 18 -4.92 21.79 5.61
CA PHE A 18 -5.93 21.82 4.55
C PHE A 18 -7.00 20.76 4.81
N PRO A 19 -7.84 20.93 5.85
CA PRO A 19 -8.81 19.92 6.27
C PRO A 19 -9.86 19.60 5.18
N GLU A 20 -10.03 20.48 4.20
CA GLU A 20 -10.93 20.28 3.05
C GLU A 20 -10.28 19.53 1.88
N VAL A 21 -8.98 19.25 1.93
CA VAL A 21 -8.25 18.56 0.87
C VAL A 21 -7.95 17.12 1.31
N ALA A 22 -8.47 16.16 0.56
CA ALA A 22 -8.37 14.73 0.89
C ALA A 22 -6.94 14.16 0.79
N ASN A 23 -5.97 14.92 0.28
CA ASN A 23 -4.59 14.49 0.10
C ASN A 23 -3.63 15.48 0.75
N PRO A 24 -2.55 15.00 1.41
CA PRO A 24 -1.50 15.87 1.91
C PRO A 24 -0.95 16.77 0.80
N ILE A 25 -0.77 18.05 1.10
CA ILE A 25 -0.20 19.03 0.18
C ILE A 25 1.27 19.24 0.55
N CYS A 26 2.15 19.23 -0.45
CA CYS A 26 3.53 19.65 -0.30
C CYS A 26 3.85 20.84 -1.21
N LEU A 27 4.72 21.72 -0.75
CA LEU A 27 5.35 22.75 -1.58
C LEU A 27 6.78 22.33 -1.88
N VAL A 28 7.13 22.29 -3.17
CA VAL A 28 8.48 22.04 -3.63
C VAL A 28 9.04 23.34 -4.19
N ARG A 29 10.07 23.89 -3.55
CA ARG A 29 10.85 24.99 -4.10
C ARG A 29 11.99 24.42 -4.93
N ALA A 30 12.04 24.84 -6.18
CA ALA A 30 13.12 24.49 -7.09
C ALA A 30 13.66 25.73 -7.79
N THR A 31 14.98 25.78 -7.98
CA THR A 31 15.68 26.84 -8.70
C THR A 31 16.14 26.33 -10.05
N LYS A 32 15.99 27.16 -11.07
CA LYS A 32 16.49 26.85 -12.41
C LYS A 32 18.01 27.04 -12.43
N GLY A 33 18.74 25.97 -12.77
CA GLY A 33 20.19 25.97 -12.83
C GLY A 33 20.76 24.65 -12.34
N PHE A 34 21.74 24.13 -13.07
CA PHE A 34 22.50 22.94 -12.67
C PHE A 34 23.75 23.40 -11.91
N SER A 35 23.90 22.93 -10.68
CA SER A 35 25.15 23.03 -9.92
C SER A 35 25.81 21.65 -9.87
N GLU A 36 27.10 21.55 -10.21
CA GLU A 36 27.87 20.32 -10.00
C GLU A 36 27.92 19.92 -8.52
N CYS A 37 27.83 20.90 -7.62
CA CYS A 37 27.66 20.72 -6.19
C CYS A 37 26.23 21.11 -5.82
N ALA A 38 25.27 20.22 -6.04
CA ALA A 38 23.90 20.44 -5.60
C ALA A 38 23.87 20.71 -4.09
N PRO A 39 23.43 21.89 -3.61
CA PRO A 39 23.16 22.09 -2.19
C PRO A 39 22.22 21.02 -1.62
N PRO A 40 22.33 20.72 -0.32
CA PRO A 40 21.42 19.80 0.35
C PRO A 40 19.97 20.27 0.24
N ILE A 41 19.06 19.34 -0.02
CA ILE A 41 17.62 19.62 0.00
C ILE A 41 17.19 19.85 1.46
N LEU A 42 16.51 20.96 1.71
CA LEU A 42 15.90 21.24 3.02
C LEU A 42 14.50 20.63 3.09
N VAL A 43 14.15 20.03 4.22
CA VAL A 43 12.82 19.47 4.46
C VAL A 43 12.27 19.97 5.78
N ALA A 44 10.98 20.28 5.82
CA ALA A 44 10.27 20.66 7.04
C ALA A 44 8.81 20.23 7.00
N GLU A 45 8.31 19.74 8.13
CA GLU A 45 6.91 19.36 8.35
C GLU A 45 6.23 20.51 9.10
N ILE A 46 5.16 21.06 8.53
CA ILE A 46 4.43 22.19 9.09
C ILE A 46 3.20 21.65 9.82
N GLU A 47 3.23 21.74 11.15
CA GLU A 47 2.21 21.16 12.01
C GLU A 47 1.02 22.11 12.27
N ASP A 48 1.20 23.42 12.09
CA ASP A 48 0.17 24.43 12.38
C ASP A 48 0.17 25.63 11.42
N GLU A 49 -0.94 26.38 11.43
CA GLU A 49 -1.15 27.58 10.61
C GLU A 49 -0.24 28.76 11.02
N THR A 50 0.41 28.68 12.18
CA THR A 50 1.05 29.83 12.84
C THR A 50 2.50 30.10 12.47
N GLY A 51 3.15 29.28 11.63
CA GLY A 51 4.31 29.81 10.93
C GLY A 51 5.25 28.83 10.24
N LEU A 52 5.41 29.06 8.94
CA LEU A 52 6.65 28.82 8.19
C LEU A 52 7.89 29.43 8.88
N GLU A 53 7.67 30.51 9.63
CA GLU A 53 8.63 31.20 10.47
C GLU A 53 8.77 30.47 11.81
N GLY A 54 9.81 29.66 11.94
CA GLY A 54 10.09 28.89 13.15
C GLY A 54 10.09 27.38 12.95
N THR A 55 9.55 26.88 11.83
CA THR A 55 9.64 25.45 11.49
C THR A 55 11.10 25.03 11.36
N GLU A 56 11.48 24.00 12.12
CA GLU A 56 12.82 23.44 12.06
C GLU A 56 13.02 22.78 10.70
N ARG A 57 14.07 23.22 9.99
CA ARG A 57 14.44 22.66 8.69
C ARG A 57 15.57 21.69 8.90
N HIS A 58 15.43 20.52 8.28
CA HIS A 58 16.46 19.50 8.30
C HIS A 58 17.01 19.28 6.90
N THR A 59 18.28 18.91 6.83
CA THR A 59 18.87 18.46 5.58
C THR A 59 18.40 17.06 5.26
N LEU A 60 17.75 16.89 4.11
CA LEU A 60 17.46 15.58 3.56
C LEU A 60 18.76 14.92 3.11
N PRO A 61 19.11 13.77 3.67
CA PRO A 61 20.33 13.08 3.28
C PRO A 61 20.19 12.56 1.85
N MET A 62 21.11 12.96 0.96
CA MET A 62 21.07 12.55 -0.45
C MET A 62 21.12 11.03 -0.64
N ASP A 63 21.69 10.29 0.32
CA ASP A 63 21.74 8.82 0.30
C ASP A 63 20.39 8.15 0.65
N ILE A 64 19.39 8.94 1.05
CA ILE A 64 18.02 8.51 1.34
C ILE A 64 17.08 8.84 0.16
N LEU A 65 17.47 9.76 -0.72
CA LEU A 65 16.87 9.90 -2.05
C LEU A 65 17.23 8.65 -2.84
N ARG A 66 16.37 7.64 -2.76
CA ARG A 66 16.48 6.48 -3.63
C ARG A 66 15.82 6.78 -4.96
N ASP A 67 16.42 6.23 -6.00
CA ASP A 67 15.73 5.84 -7.23
C ASP A 67 14.69 4.79 -6.84
N ASP A 68 13.50 5.26 -6.51
CA ASP A 68 12.33 4.40 -6.39
C ASP A 68 11.70 4.32 -7.78
N TYR A 69 10.71 3.45 -7.93
CA TYR A 69 9.97 3.37 -9.18
C TYR A 69 8.49 3.20 -8.89
N ILE A 70 7.68 3.95 -9.62
CA ILE A 70 6.25 3.63 -9.75
C ILE A 70 6.08 2.64 -10.88
N VAL A 71 5.18 1.69 -10.68
CA VAL A 71 4.76 0.77 -11.73
C VAL A 71 3.37 1.21 -12.15
N ASN A 72 3.22 1.65 -13.40
CA ASN A 72 1.90 2.04 -13.92
C ASN A 72 1.01 0.80 -14.13
N SER A 73 -0.25 1.01 -14.54
CA SER A 73 -1.21 -0.07 -14.77
C SER A 73 -0.79 -1.06 -15.87
N SER A 74 0.08 -0.65 -16.80
CA SER A 74 0.67 -1.51 -17.84
C SER A 74 1.92 -2.26 -17.38
N GLY A 75 2.40 -2.04 -16.15
CA GLY A 75 3.59 -2.71 -15.62
C GLY A 75 4.91 -2.01 -15.93
N GLU A 76 4.88 -0.85 -16.59
CA GLU A 76 6.08 -0.06 -16.89
C GLU A 76 6.58 0.64 -15.63
N ARG A 77 7.90 0.65 -15.48
CA ARG A 77 8.59 1.31 -14.37
C ARG A 77 8.93 2.73 -14.78
N SER A 78 8.50 3.70 -13.99
CA SER A 78 8.98 5.07 -14.07
C SER A 78 9.78 5.36 -12.81
N GLU A 79 10.99 5.88 -12.97
CA GLU A 79 11.80 6.34 -11.84
C GLU A 79 11.08 7.48 -11.12
N VAL A 80 11.08 7.43 -9.79
CA VAL A 80 10.57 8.48 -8.94
C VAL A 80 11.52 8.70 -7.76
N ALA A 81 11.71 9.97 -7.41
CA ALA A 81 12.33 10.33 -6.14
C ALA A 81 11.24 10.39 -5.07
N ARG A 82 11.42 9.64 -3.97
CA ARG A 82 10.58 9.81 -2.77
C ARG A 82 11.31 10.66 -1.75
N PHE A 83 10.63 11.69 -1.28
CA PHE A 83 11.12 12.58 -0.23
C PHE A 83 10.47 12.19 1.10
N PHE A 84 11.27 12.13 2.16
CA PHE A 84 10.79 11.91 3.52
C PHE A 84 11.03 13.20 4.30
N VAL A 85 9.96 13.80 4.81
CA VAL A 85 10.03 15.11 5.47
C VAL A 85 10.15 14.96 6.98
N SER A 86 9.52 13.93 7.56
CA SER A 86 9.59 13.65 8.99
C SER A 86 10.98 13.14 9.46
N PRO A 87 11.63 13.81 10.44
CA PRO A 87 12.92 13.40 10.99
C PRO A 87 12.91 11.98 11.57
N HIS A 88 11.78 11.56 12.17
CA HIS A 88 11.60 10.23 12.72
C HIS A 88 11.64 9.15 11.63
N ILE A 89 11.00 9.41 10.48
CA ILE A 89 11.02 8.50 9.33
C ILE A 89 12.41 8.45 8.71
N ILE A 90 13.10 9.59 8.59
CA ILE A 90 14.50 9.64 8.12
C ILE A 90 15.40 8.80 9.03
N ALA A 91 15.31 8.98 10.35
CA ALA A 91 16.08 8.22 11.33
C ALA A 91 15.78 6.72 11.25
N LEU A 92 14.50 6.34 11.12
CA LEU A 92 14.08 4.96 10.93
C LEU A 92 14.67 4.37 9.64
N LYS A 93 14.58 5.09 8.52
CA LYS A 93 15.14 4.68 7.21
C LYS A 93 16.63 4.41 7.29
N ARG A 94 17.39 5.26 7.98
CA ARG A 94 18.83 5.04 8.25
C ARG A 94 19.06 3.77 9.04
N ARG A 95 18.28 3.54 10.10
CA ARG A 95 18.40 2.34 10.95
C ARG A 95 18.09 1.04 10.21
N ILE A 96 17.13 1.06 9.29
CA ILE A 96 16.76 -0.12 8.50
C ILE A 96 17.54 -0.22 7.18
N LYS A 97 18.49 0.69 6.92
CA LYS A 97 19.30 0.67 5.69
C LYS A 97 20.07 -0.65 5.60
N GLY A 98 19.96 -1.32 4.46
CA GLY A 98 20.58 -2.62 4.23
C GLY A 98 19.73 -3.82 4.70
N HIS A 99 18.60 -3.57 5.36
CA HIS A 99 17.63 -4.62 5.68
C HIS A 99 16.52 -4.66 4.63
N PRO A 100 16.05 -5.87 4.26
CA PRO A 100 14.97 -6.01 3.31
C PRO A 100 13.67 -5.44 3.87
N VAL A 101 12.95 -4.67 3.06
CA VAL A 101 11.60 -4.20 3.39
C VAL A 101 10.53 -5.18 2.86
N LEU A 102 9.32 -5.12 3.40
CA LEU A 102 8.28 -6.11 3.10
C LEU A 102 7.99 -6.26 1.59
N ASN A 103 7.92 -5.16 0.85
CA ASN A 103 7.68 -5.14 -0.60
C ASN A 103 8.87 -5.67 -1.43
N GLU A 104 10.06 -5.83 -0.84
CA GLU A 104 11.22 -6.48 -1.51
C GLU A 104 11.19 -8.01 -1.36
N VAL A 105 10.47 -8.53 -0.36
CA VAL A 105 10.42 -9.97 -0.04
C VAL A 105 9.05 -10.61 -0.25
N ALA A 106 8.02 -9.80 -0.42
CA ALA A 106 6.64 -10.23 -0.61
C ALA A 106 5.90 -9.31 -1.59
N VAL A 107 4.87 -9.87 -2.25
CA VAL A 107 3.86 -9.05 -2.92
C VAL A 107 2.76 -8.78 -1.91
N VAL A 108 2.49 -7.50 -1.68
CA VAL A 108 1.37 -7.01 -0.87
C VAL A 108 0.39 -6.32 -1.81
N CYS A 109 -0.88 -6.71 -1.77
CA CYS A 109 -1.92 -6.00 -2.50
C CYS A 109 -3.25 -6.04 -1.76
N ASP A 110 -4.14 -5.12 -2.11
CA ASP A 110 -5.54 -5.13 -1.70
C ASP A 110 -6.31 -6.27 -2.40
N GLY A 111 -7.53 -6.51 -1.92
CA GLY A 111 -8.53 -7.30 -2.63
C GLY A 111 -9.10 -6.57 -3.85
N ILE A 112 -10.28 -7.01 -4.28
CA ILE A 112 -11.02 -6.43 -5.41
C ILE A 112 -11.48 -5.02 -5.02
N GLN A 113 -11.12 -4.01 -5.81
CA GLN A 113 -11.65 -2.66 -5.61
C GLN A 113 -13.08 -2.63 -6.13
N THR A 114 -14.05 -2.37 -5.26
CA THR A 114 -15.46 -2.59 -5.56
C THR A 114 -16.25 -1.33 -5.89
N ALA A 115 -15.73 -0.11 -5.71
CA ALA A 115 -16.37 1.16 -6.13
C ALA A 115 -17.91 1.20 -6.01
N ASN A 116 -18.44 0.83 -4.85
CA ASN A 116 -19.87 0.76 -4.50
C ASN A 116 -20.72 -0.32 -5.20
N ILE A 117 -20.14 -1.19 -6.04
CA ILE A 117 -20.84 -2.35 -6.64
C ILE A 117 -20.59 -3.65 -5.85
N LEU A 118 -20.33 -3.49 -4.56
CA LEU A 118 -19.98 -4.57 -3.65
C LEU A 118 -21.10 -5.63 -3.62
N ASP A 119 -22.38 -5.24 -3.60
CA ASP A 119 -23.55 -6.14 -3.61
C ASP A 119 -23.86 -6.76 -4.98
N GLU A 120 -23.44 -6.12 -6.07
CA GLU A 120 -23.55 -6.70 -7.43
C GLU A 120 -22.49 -7.79 -7.66
N LEU A 121 -21.32 -7.65 -7.02
CA LEU A 121 -20.19 -8.54 -7.21
C LEU A 121 -20.24 -9.79 -6.33
N PHE A 122 -20.79 -9.70 -5.11
CA PHE A 122 -20.80 -10.82 -4.18
C PHE A 122 -22.21 -11.21 -3.77
N THR A 123 -22.45 -12.50 -3.65
CA THR A 123 -23.75 -13.06 -3.28
C THR A 123 -23.58 -14.35 -2.48
N GLN A 124 -24.54 -14.68 -1.63
CA GLN A 124 -24.66 -16.04 -1.05
C GLN A 124 -25.55 -16.95 -1.92
N MET A 125 -26.26 -16.38 -2.89
CA MET A 125 -27.21 -17.08 -3.76
C MET A 125 -26.82 -16.86 -5.23
N PRO A 126 -25.75 -17.52 -5.73
CA PRO A 126 -25.35 -17.40 -7.12
C PRO A 126 -26.39 -18.05 -8.02
N GLU A 127 -26.89 -17.32 -9.03
CA GLU A 127 -27.83 -17.87 -10.02
C GLU A 127 -27.27 -19.10 -10.75
N ARG A 128 -25.96 -19.07 -11.03
CA ARG A 128 -25.20 -20.09 -11.77
C ARG A 128 -23.80 -20.20 -11.18
N GLN A 129 -23.55 -21.22 -10.37
CA GLN A 129 -22.32 -21.35 -9.58
C GLN A 129 -21.03 -21.28 -10.42
N GLU A 130 -21.06 -21.77 -11.66
CA GLU A 130 -19.92 -21.74 -12.58
C GLU A 130 -19.43 -20.33 -12.93
N ARG A 131 -20.27 -19.30 -12.72
CA ARG A 131 -19.92 -17.89 -12.93
C ARG A 131 -19.18 -17.26 -11.75
N TYR A 132 -19.05 -17.98 -10.63
CA TYR A 132 -18.54 -17.42 -9.39
C TYR A 132 -17.34 -18.18 -8.82
N LEU A 133 -16.62 -17.54 -7.92
CA LEU A 133 -15.55 -18.11 -7.10
C LEU A 133 -15.89 -17.94 -5.62
N LYS A 134 -15.34 -18.80 -4.76
CA LYS A 134 -15.52 -18.65 -3.30
C LYS A 134 -14.87 -17.37 -2.82
N ALA A 135 -15.52 -16.71 -1.88
CA ALA A 135 -15.10 -15.42 -1.39
C ALA A 135 -15.27 -15.26 0.12
N LEU A 136 -14.53 -14.28 0.67
CA LEU A 136 -14.82 -13.65 1.96
C LEU A 136 -15.46 -12.30 1.70
N ARG A 137 -16.51 -11.98 2.46
CA ARG A 137 -17.26 -10.74 2.24
C ARG A 137 -16.62 -9.53 2.90
N ARG A 138 -15.94 -9.75 4.02
CA ARG A 138 -15.46 -8.68 4.92
C ARG A 138 -14.27 -9.17 5.72
N GLY A 139 -13.49 -8.21 6.23
CA GLY A 139 -12.34 -8.52 7.10
C GLY A 139 -12.73 -9.30 8.35
N GLU A 140 -13.94 -9.09 8.88
CA GLU A 140 -14.47 -9.81 10.05
C GLU A 140 -14.48 -11.33 9.87
N SER A 141 -14.57 -11.83 8.64
CA SER A 141 -14.48 -13.26 8.30
C SER A 141 -13.09 -13.87 8.54
N ILE A 142 -12.09 -13.06 8.90
CA ILE A 142 -10.77 -13.52 9.37
C ILE A 142 -10.88 -13.77 10.87
N PRO A 143 -10.98 -15.02 11.36
CA PRO A 143 -11.41 -15.29 12.74
C PRO A 143 -10.41 -14.86 13.82
N GLY A 144 -9.13 -14.67 13.46
CA GLY A 144 -8.10 -14.26 14.40
C GLY A 144 -6.71 -14.19 13.78
N ARG A 145 -5.68 -14.16 14.64
CA ARG A 145 -4.26 -14.00 14.27
C ARG A 145 -3.57 -15.30 13.85
N PHE A 146 -4.04 -16.43 14.35
CA PHE A 146 -3.42 -17.73 14.08
C PHE A 146 -4.54 -18.73 13.82
N GLY A 147 -4.99 -18.76 12.58
CA GLY A 147 -6.03 -19.68 12.13
C GLY A 147 -6.06 -19.79 10.62
N PHE A 148 -7.16 -20.35 10.13
CA PHE A 148 -7.45 -20.42 8.71
C PHE A 148 -8.72 -19.63 8.43
N ALA A 149 -8.76 -18.98 7.28
CA ALA A 149 -9.99 -18.40 6.80
C ALA A 149 -11.01 -19.52 6.55
N GLU A 150 -12.25 -19.31 6.99
CA GLU A 150 -13.35 -20.25 6.75
C GLU A 150 -14.33 -19.65 5.74
N TRP A 151 -14.93 -20.53 4.93
CA TRP A 151 -15.86 -20.09 3.91
C TRP A 151 -17.26 -19.84 4.50
N GLU A 152 -17.73 -18.60 4.42
CA GLU A 152 -19.03 -18.17 4.96
C GLU A 152 -20.18 -18.22 3.92
N GLY A 153 -20.06 -19.09 2.91
CA GLY A 153 -21.06 -19.23 1.86
C GLY A 153 -21.08 -18.11 0.81
N TRP A 154 -20.12 -17.18 0.86
CA TRP A 154 -20.05 -16.07 -0.09
C TRP A 154 -19.36 -16.46 -1.38
N TRP A 155 -19.91 -15.93 -2.47
CA TRP A 155 -19.42 -16.08 -3.82
C TRP A 155 -19.09 -14.71 -4.39
N VAL A 156 -18.10 -14.62 -5.27
CA VAL A 156 -17.80 -13.42 -6.07
C VAL A 156 -17.86 -13.75 -7.55
N LEU A 157 -18.44 -12.85 -8.34
CA LEU A 157 -18.55 -13.01 -9.78
C LEU A 157 -17.14 -13.03 -10.42
N LYS A 158 -16.85 -13.99 -11.31
CA LYS A 158 -15.54 -14.08 -11.97
C LYS A 158 -15.28 -12.88 -12.90
N PRO A 159 -14.02 -12.46 -13.09
CA PRO A 159 -13.69 -11.26 -13.86
C PRO A 159 -14.21 -11.27 -15.30
N GLU A 160 -14.29 -12.44 -15.97
CA GLU A 160 -14.84 -12.54 -17.31
C GLU A 160 -16.33 -12.15 -17.40
N PHE A 161 -17.07 -12.23 -16.28
CA PHE A 161 -18.47 -11.84 -16.21
C PHE A 161 -18.67 -10.42 -15.67
N THR A 162 -17.63 -9.69 -15.24
CA THR A 162 -17.75 -8.33 -14.68
C THR A 162 -17.54 -7.22 -15.72
N ARG A 163 -17.31 -7.55 -17.00
CA ARG A 163 -17.00 -6.58 -18.07
C ARG A 163 -18.04 -5.46 -18.27
N HIS A 164 -19.29 -5.73 -17.90
CA HIS A 164 -20.39 -4.77 -17.98
C HIS A 164 -20.39 -3.76 -16.81
N LEU A 165 -19.68 -4.07 -15.72
CA LEU A 165 -19.57 -3.27 -14.51
C LEU A 165 -18.45 -2.22 -14.67
N LYS A 166 -18.69 -1.21 -15.50
CA LYS A 166 -17.76 -0.10 -15.70
C LYS A 166 -18.02 1.00 -14.67
N ARG A 167 -17.30 0.98 -13.54
CA ARG A 167 -17.38 2.02 -12.50
C ARG A 167 -16.00 2.65 -12.26
N PRO A 168 -15.91 3.98 -12.11
CA PRO A 168 -14.68 4.62 -11.65
C PRO A 168 -14.22 4.02 -10.32
N GLY A 169 -12.96 3.60 -10.23
CA GLY A 169 -12.39 2.97 -9.04
C GLY A 169 -12.68 1.47 -8.89
N PHE A 170 -13.40 0.84 -9.82
CA PHE A 170 -13.53 -0.62 -9.85
C PHE A 170 -12.29 -1.24 -10.52
N ASN A 171 -11.68 -2.23 -9.87
CA ASN A 171 -10.53 -2.96 -10.40
C ASN A 171 -10.47 -4.37 -9.80
N TYR A 172 -10.54 -5.36 -10.69
CA TYR A 172 -10.64 -6.77 -10.30
C TYR A 172 -9.33 -7.52 -10.49
N ASP A 173 -8.70 -7.38 -11.65
CA ASP A 173 -7.79 -8.37 -12.23
C ASP A 173 -6.41 -7.81 -12.59
N SER A 174 -5.89 -6.86 -11.80
CA SER A 174 -4.51 -6.40 -11.99
C SER A 174 -3.51 -7.57 -11.85
N PRO A 175 -2.39 -7.57 -12.60
CA PRO A 175 -1.43 -8.68 -12.58
C PRO A 175 -0.95 -9.05 -11.17
N ARG A 176 -0.70 -8.04 -10.32
CA ARG A 176 -0.29 -8.23 -8.92
C ARG A 176 -1.38 -8.93 -8.09
N ARG A 177 -2.65 -8.52 -8.22
CA ARG A 177 -3.76 -9.16 -7.49
C ARG A 177 -3.97 -10.58 -7.94
N MET A 178 -3.93 -10.83 -9.25
CA MET A 178 -4.09 -12.17 -9.79
C MET A 178 -2.97 -13.11 -9.34
N GLN A 179 -1.73 -12.62 -9.22
CA GLN A 179 -0.64 -13.38 -8.62
C GLN A 179 -0.97 -13.83 -7.18
N CYS A 180 -1.53 -12.94 -6.37
CA CYS A 180 -1.93 -13.28 -5.00
C CYS A 180 -3.15 -14.22 -4.97
N PHE A 181 -4.20 -13.96 -5.75
CA PHE A 181 -5.42 -14.79 -5.76
C PHE A 181 -5.17 -16.23 -6.24
N THR A 182 -4.20 -16.43 -7.13
CA THR A 182 -3.88 -17.76 -7.68
C THR A 182 -2.93 -18.58 -6.79
N SER A 183 -2.26 -17.94 -5.84
CA SER A 183 -1.34 -18.59 -4.90
C SER A 183 -2.03 -19.68 -4.08
N ASP A 184 -1.34 -20.80 -3.88
CA ASP A 184 -1.85 -21.91 -3.04
C ASP A 184 -2.01 -21.51 -1.58
N ARG A 185 -1.14 -20.62 -1.10
CA ARG A 185 -1.16 -20.12 0.27
C ARG A 185 -0.85 -18.64 0.25
N LYS A 186 -1.60 -17.86 1.03
CA LYS A 186 -1.36 -16.43 1.21
C LYS A 186 -1.74 -16.00 2.61
N ILE A 187 -1.10 -14.94 3.11
CA ILE A 187 -1.59 -14.26 4.30
C ILE A 187 -2.71 -13.33 3.86
N ILE A 188 -3.80 -13.29 4.62
CA ILE A 188 -4.83 -12.26 4.51
C ILE A 188 -4.87 -11.42 5.77
N LEU A 189 -5.16 -10.13 5.63
CA LEU A 189 -5.01 -9.10 6.66
C LEU A 189 -6.22 -8.15 6.62
N ARG A 190 -6.82 -7.85 7.77
CA ARG A 190 -7.85 -6.80 7.88
C ARG A 190 -7.23 -5.40 7.70
N GLN A 191 -7.78 -4.56 6.83
CA GLN A 191 -7.26 -3.20 6.61
C GLN A 191 -7.71 -2.20 7.69
N THR A 192 -8.95 -2.27 8.14
CA THR A 192 -9.61 -1.20 8.92
C THR A 192 -9.60 -1.45 10.43
N GLU A 193 -8.74 -2.32 10.93
CA GLU A 193 -8.63 -2.62 12.35
C GLU A 193 -7.53 -1.79 13.02
N PRO A 194 -7.72 -1.37 14.28
CA PRO A 194 -6.69 -0.65 15.03
C PRO A 194 -5.45 -1.50 15.32
N THR A 195 -5.54 -2.83 15.15
CA THR A 195 -4.42 -3.74 15.30
C THR A 195 -4.34 -4.70 14.12
N ILE A 196 -3.13 -5.11 13.79
CA ILE A 196 -2.91 -6.14 12.77
C ILE A 196 -3.57 -7.45 13.22
N VAL A 197 -4.48 -7.93 12.38
CA VAL A 197 -5.08 -9.26 12.45
C VAL A 197 -4.88 -9.91 11.09
N ALA A 198 -3.94 -10.84 11.04
CA ALA A 198 -3.56 -11.55 9.83
C ALA A 198 -3.68 -13.07 10.04
N THR A 199 -4.04 -13.82 9.00
CA THR A 199 -4.16 -15.28 9.05
C THR A 199 -3.78 -15.92 7.70
N ILE A 200 -3.70 -17.26 7.61
CA ILE A 200 -3.45 -17.94 6.34
C ILE A 200 -4.77 -18.25 5.62
N ASP A 201 -4.80 -17.96 4.32
CA ASP A 201 -5.77 -18.51 3.38
C ASP A 201 -5.10 -19.57 2.49
N GLU A 202 -5.63 -20.78 2.54
CA GLU A 202 -5.26 -21.94 1.71
C GLU A 202 -6.40 -22.34 0.75
N ALA A 203 -7.57 -21.71 0.88
CA ALA A 203 -8.76 -22.01 0.09
C ALA A 203 -8.90 -21.10 -1.14
N LYS A 204 -7.92 -20.22 -1.36
CA LYS A 204 -7.87 -19.27 -2.49
C LYS A 204 -9.10 -18.37 -2.55
N PHE A 205 -9.55 -17.87 -1.41
CA PHE A 205 -10.67 -16.94 -1.39
C PHE A 205 -10.32 -15.65 -2.12
N LEU A 206 -11.33 -15.08 -2.76
CA LEU A 206 -11.34 -13.69 -3.23
C LEU A 206 -12.06 -12.82 -2.20
N PHE A 207 -11.74 -11.53 -2.15
CA PHE A 207 -12.30 -10.61 -1.15
C PHE A 207 -12.26 -9.17 -1.65
N PRO A 208 -13.05 -8.26 -1.06
CA PRO A 208 -12.98 -6.84 -1.37
C PRO A 208 -11.69 -6.19 -0.87
N ASN A 209 -11.46 -4.94 -1.28
CA ASN A 209 -10.29 -4.15 -0.92
C ASN A 209 -10.12 -3.88 0.58
N SER A 210 -11.12 -4.15 1.43
CA SER A 210 -10.99 -4.08 2.89
C SER A 210 -10.11 -5.19 3.49
N ILE A 211 -9.67 -6.14 2.67
CA ILE A 211 -8.73 -7.20 3.05
C ILE A 211 -7.48 -7.09 2.17
N PHE A 212 -6.32 -7.00 2.81
CA PHE A 212 -5.02 -7.13 2.16
C PHE A 212 -4.61 -8.59 2.04
N GLN A 213 -3.75 -8.87 1.07
CA GLN A 213 -3.16 -10.17 0.86
C GLN A 213 -1.66 -10.08 0.61
N ILE A 214 -0.95 -11.08 1.14
CA ILE A 214 0.51 -11.12 1.10
C ILE A 214 0.95 -12.51 0.68
N ILE A 215 1.78 -12.56 -0.36
CA ILE A 215 2.49 -13.76 -0.77
C ILE A 215 3.99 -13.51 -0.70
N VAL A 216 4.75 -14.47 -0.19
CA VAL A 216 6.20 -14.37 -0.11
C VAL A 216 6.81 -14.76 -1.46
N THR A 217 7.73 -13.93 -1.98
CA THR A 217 8.39 -14.18 -3.27
C THR A 217 9.83 -14.67 -3.12
N LYS A 218 10.43 -14.52 -1.93
CA LYS A 218 11.81 -14.94 -1.65
C LYS A 218 11.82 -16.28 -0.92
N LYS A 219 12.50 -17.27 -1.50
CA LYS A 219 12.58 -18.65 -0.98
C LYS A 219 13.14 -18.78 0.44
N LEU A 220 13.94 -17.81 0.89
CA LEU A 220 14.55 -17.83 2.23
C LEU A 220 13.60 -17.42 3.36
N LEU A 221 12.41 -16.90 3.03
CA LEU A 221 11.41 -16.47 4.00
C LEU A 221 10.21 -17.42 3.92
N SER A 222 9.83 -18.02 5.05
CA SER A 222 8.57 -18.79 5.12
C SER A 222 7.38 -17.86 5.33
N LEU A 223 6.21 -18.23 4.80
CA LEU A 223 4.95 -17.51 5.02
C LEU A 223 4.61 -17.42 6.53
N GLU A 224 4.86 -18.49 7.28
CA GLU A 224 4.60 -18.63 8.72
C GLU A 224 5.45 -17.67 9.55
N PHE A 225 6.74 -17.50 9.18
CA PHE A 225 7.61 -16.51 9.81
C PHE A 225 7.06 -15.10 9.63
N LEU A 226 6.66 -14.74 8.40
CA LEU A 226 6.10 -13.43 8.12
C LEU A 226 4.78 -13.21 8.87
N LEU A 227 3.89 -14.21 8.89
CA LEU A 227 2.66 -14.18 9.68
C LEU A 227 2.94 -13.97 11.17
N SER A 228 3.94 -14.68 11.70
CA SER A 228 4.35 -14.58 13.11
C SER A 228 4.87 -13.18 13.45
N LEU A 229 5.62 -12.55 12.54
CA LEU A 229 6.09 -11.17 12.68
C LEU A 229 4.93 -10.17 12.66
N LEU A 230 4.04 -10.28 11.67
CA LEU A 230 2.87 -9.39 11.53
C LEU A 230 1.97 -9.44 12.77
N ASN A 231 1.74 -10.63 13.33
CA ASN A 231 0.94 -10.81 14.53
C ASN A 231 1.72 -10.64 15.85
N SER A 232 3.03 -10.33 15.80
CA SER A 232 3.87 -10.19 16.99
C SER A 232 3.48 -8.95 17.81
N LYS A 233 3.90 -8.89 19.07
CA LYS A 233 3.73 -7.67 19.91
C LYS A 233 4.55 -6.48 19.39
N PHE A 234 5.62 -6.73 18.62
CA PHE A 234 6.47 -5.67 18.09
C PHE A 234 5.74 -4.77 17.09
N MET A 235 4.80 -5.32 16.33
CA MET A 235 4.02 -4.57 15.34
C MET A 235 2.77 -3.89 15.94
N ARG A 236 2.59 -3.93 17.27
CA ARG A 236 1.37 -3.47 17.97
C ARG A 236 1.60 -2.20 18.81
N SER A 237 2.60 -1.40 18.47
CA SER A 237 2.92 -0.14 19.15
C SER A 237 1.88 0.93 18.88
#